data_AF-A0A9Q3KXJ9-F1
#
_entry.id   AF-A0A9Q3KXJ9-F1
#
_cell.length_a   1.000
_cell.length_b   1.000
_cell.length_c   1.000
_cell.angle_alpha   90.00
_cell.angle_beta   90.00
_cell.angle_gamma   90.00
#
_symmetry.space_group_name_H-M   'P 1'
#
loop_
_entity.id
_entity.type
_entity.pdbx_description
1 polymer ?
#
loop_
_entity_poly.entity_id
_entity_poly.type
_entity_poly.pdbx_seq_one_letter_code
_entity_poly.pdbx_strand_id
1 'polypeptide(L)' 'PSRPWEIGHMDWVTGLPPGGDRSYNSFLVIVDRFSKTPILLPCHKDDTAMDTALLI' A
#
# COMPACT_ATOMS: atom_id res chain seq x y z
N PRO A 1 -19.05 7.23 3.32
CA PRO A 1 -18.62 6.90 4.69
C PRO A 1 -18.97 8.03 5.65
N SER A 2 -19.46 7.69 6.84
CA SER A 2 -19.81 8.61 7.92
C SER A 2 -18.70 8.73 8.98
N ARG A 3 -17.75 7.78 8.97
CA ARG A 3 -16.57 7.76 9.84
C ARG A 3 -15.29 7.41 9.05
N PRO A 4 -14.11 7.85 9.52
CA PRO A 4 -12.83 7.42 8.97
C PRO A 4 -12.69 5.89 8.97
N TRP A 5 -12.02 5.35 7.95
CA TRP A 5 -11.68 3.92 7.81
C TRP A 5 -12.87 2.97 7.69
N GLU A 6 -14.08 3.48 7.43
CA GLU A 6 -15.26 2.63 7.15
C GLU A 6 -15.17 1.97 5.77
N ILE A 7 -14.57 2.67 4.80
CA ILE A 7 -14.34 2.17 3.45
C ILE A 7 -12.92 2.56 3.05
N GLY A 8 -12.05 1.57 2.94
CA GLY A 8 -10.70 1.70 2.40
C GLY A 8 -10.64 1.22 0.95
N HIS A 9 -9.89 1.94 0.12
CA HIS A 9 -9.48 1.46 -1.20
C HIS A 9 -8.01 1.08 -1.13
N MET A 10 -7.65 -0.07 -1.70
CA MET A 10 -6.28 -0.56 -1.74
C MET A 10 -5.89 -0.82 -3.18
N ASP A 11 -4.68 -0.41 -3.57
CA ASP A 11 -4.13 -0.66 -4.89
C ASP A 11 -2.60 -0.78 -4.86
N TRP A 12 -2.06 -1.52 -5.82
CA TRP A 12 -0.63 -1.77 -5.97
C TRP A 12 -0.05 -0.91 -7.09
N VAL A 13 0.86 -0.02 -6.71
CA VAL A 13 1.68 0.72 -7.67
C VAL A 13 2.96 -0.07 -7.90
N THR A 14 3.05 -0.73 -9.05
CA THR A 14 4.18 -1.62 -9.41
C THR A 14 5.00 -1.02 -10.56
N GLY A 15 6.12 -1.67 -10.90
CA GLY A 15 6.96 -1.26 -12.04
C GLY A 15 7.87 -0.07 -11.74
N LEU A 16 8.12 0.23 -10.46
CA LEU A 16 9.04 1.28 -10.06
C LEU A 16 10.48 0.78 -10.10
N PRO A 17 11.45 1.66 -10.39
CA PRO A 17 12.86 1.33 -10.21
C PRO A 17 13.13 0.98 -8.74
N PRO A 18 14.03 0.02 -8.44
CA PRO A 18 14.37 -0.34 -7.07
C PRO A 18 14.91 0.87 -6.29
N GLY A 19 14.33 1.13 -5.12
CA GLY A 19 14.64 2.30 -4.29
C GLY A 19 14.92 1.98 -2.83
N GLY A 20 15.76 2.81 -2.21
CA GLY A 20 16.15 2.71 -0.80
C GLY A 20 17.04 1.51 -0.48
N ASP A 21 17.39 1.35 0.80
CA ASP A 21 18.34 0.33 1.28
C ASP A 21 17.85 -1.12 1.06
N ARG A 22 16.53 -1.31 0.91
CA ARG A 22 15.88 -2.61 0.70
C ARG A 22 15.43 -2.86 -0.74
N SER A 23 15.77 -1.96 -1.67
CA SER A 23 15.45 -2.11 -3.10
C SER A 23 13.96 -2.38 -3.36
N TYR A 24 13.08 -1.68 -2.64
CA TYR A 24 11.64 -1.76 -2.86
C TYR A 24 11.31 -1.30 -4.28
N ASN A 25 10.42 -2.03 -4.96
CA ASN A 25 10.09 -1.79 -6.36
C ASN A 25 8.58 -1.56 -6.59
N SER A 26 7.81 -1.52 -5.51
CA SER A 26 6.36 -1.33 -5.52
C SER A 26 5.90 -0.59 -4.26
N PHE A 27 4.69 -0.01 -4.32
CA PHE A 27 3.98 0.51 -3.15
C PHE A 27 2.58 -0.10 -3.06
N LEU A 28 2.16 -0.46 -1.86
CA LEU A 28 0.76 -0.68 -1.53
C LEU A 28 0.19 0.65 -1.06
N VAL A 29 -0.83 1.13 -1.76
CA VAL A 29 -1.50 2.39 -1.47
C VAL A 29 -2.83 2.08 -0.81
N ILE A 30 -3.02 2.56 0.41
CA ILE A 30 -4.26 2.40 1.16
C ILE A 30 -4.88 3.78 1.34
N VAL A 31 -6.09 3.98 0.81
CA VAL A 31 -6.78 5.27 0.86
C VAL A 31 -8.08 5.12 1.63
N ASP A 32 -8.22 5.88 2.71
CA ASP A 32 -9.51 6.04 3.37
C ASP A 32 -10.43 6.91 2.52
N ARG A 33 -11.60 6.39 2.13
CA ARG A 33 -12.56 7.11 1.28
C ARG A 33 -13.13 8.36 1.97
N PHE A 34 -13.13 8.40 3.31
CA PHE A 34 -13.63 9.53 4.07
C PHE A 34 -12.66 10.73 4.02
N SER A 35 -11.45 10.54 4.54
CA SER A 35 -10.40 11.57 4.59
C SER A 35 -9.71 11.83 3.25
N LYS A 36 -9.74 10.85 2.33
CA LYS A 36 -8.95 10.82 1.08
C LYS A 36 -7.44 10.87 1.31
N THR A 37 -6.99 10.56 2.51
CA THR A 37 -5.56 10.51 2.85
C THR A 37 -5.00 9.15 2.47
N PRO A 38 -3.98 9.08 1.61
CA PRO A 38 -3.30 7.83 1.29
C PRO A 38 -2.23 7.49 2.34
N ILE A 39 -2.11 6.21 2.66
CA ILE A 39 -0.95 5.59 3.30
C ILE A 39 -0.18 4.84 2.21
N LEU A 40 1.12 5.10 2.12
CA LEU A 40 2.02 4.45 1.17
C LEU A 40 2.91 3.46 1.92
N LEU A 41 2.79 2.18 1.62
CA LEU A 41 3.61 1.12 2.20
C LEU A 41 4.58 0.60 1.15
N PRO A 42 5.90 0.77 1.32
CA PRO A 42 6.89 0.24 0.39
C PRO A 42 6.91 -1.29 0.47
N CYS A 43 6.88 -1.94 -0.69
CA CYS A 43 6.78 -3.40 -0.83
C CYS A 43 7.50 -3.87 -2.09
N HIS A 44 7.52 -5.17 -2.29
CA HIS A 44 8.03 -5.81 -3.50
C HIS A 44 6.85 -6.33 -4.33
N LYS A 45 6.96 -6.24 -5.65
CA LYS A 45 5.93 -6.73 -6.60
C LYS A 45 5.59 -8.21 -6.41
N ASP A 46 6.53 -8.95 -5.83
CA ASP A 46 6.47 -10.40 -5.63
C ASP A 46 6.00 -10.77 -4.21
N ASP A 47 5.65 -9.78 -3.37
CA ASP A 47 5.11 -10.01 -2.03
C ASP A 47 3.79 -10.76 -2.11
N THR A 48 3.67 -11.84 -1.34
CA THR A 48 2.44 -12.63 -1.32
C THR A 48 1.36 -11.94 -0.48
N ALA A 49 0.12 -12.44 -0.58
CA ALA A 49 -0.96 -11.97 0.29
C ALA A 49 -0.63 -12.14 1.79
N MET A 50 0.18 -13.16 2.14
CA MET A 50 0.64 -13.38 3.51
C MET A 50 1.68 -12.35 3.92
N ASP A 51 2.65 -12.06 3.06
CA ASP A 51 3.66 -11.02 3.31
C ASP A 51 3.00 -9.65 3.46
N THR A 52 2.02 -9.37 2.60
CA THR A 52 1.21 -8.15 2.66
C THR A 52 0.44 -8.03 3.97
N ALA A 53 -0.15 -9.13 4.46
CA ALA A 53 -0.89 -9.13 5.72
C ALA A 53 0.01 -8.84 6.94
N LEU A 54 1.32 -9.05 6.84
CA LEU A 54 2.29 -8.69 7.87
C LEU A 54 2.75 -7.22 7.79
N LEU A 55 2.44 -6.51 6.70
CA LEU A 55 2.80 -5.11 6.48
C LEU A 55 1.74 -4.10 6.96
N ILE A 56 0.49 -4.55 7.15
CA ILE A 56 -0.68 -3.73 7.55
C ILE A 56 -1.08 -3.99 9.01
#